data_AF-M6VBW1-F1
#
_entry.id   AF-M6VBW1-F1
#
_cell.length_a   1.000
_cell.length_b   1.000
_cell.length_c   1.000
_cell.angle_alpha   90.00
_cell.angle_beta   90.00
_cell.angle_gamma   90.00
#
_symmetry.space_group_name_H-M   'P 1'
#
loop_
_entity.id
_entity.type
_entity.pdbx_description
1 polymer ?
#
loop_
_entity_poly.entity_id
_entity_poly.type
_entity_poly.pdbx_seq_one_letter_code
_entity_poly.pdbx_strand_id
1 'polypeptide(L)'
;MVESEIHEFLATIGQSSKGGEFQSPKGFIGQFGVGLLACFIVSDEVVLVTRSYKNKTQPAFEWRGKQDGTYSVKTLGSDLPFGTQVYLLCKPGFEEYFERETLCDLVKKFGGLLPVPLRFLEGESTELLNPEPAPWNRVYKSKTQERNTFLDFGKKLFETSFLEAIPLTSDTGKVHGTLLLPLPRLNQTEEAARLHKIGYKLISNSTALLGTISDHLLFLEITGEIAKVIKLLEKHFTSALRAPSFSVL
;
A
#
# COMPACT_ATOMS: atom_id res chain seq x y z
N MET A 1 -10.84 4.17 -24.01
CA MET A 1 -11.01 5.63 -24.22
C MET A 1 -11.65 5.84 -25.59
N VAL A 2 -12.32 6.97 -25.79
CA VAL A 2 -12.77 7.44 -27.12
C VAL A 2 -11.74 8.43 -27.68
N GLU A 3 -11.81 8.76 -28.96
CA GLU A 3 -10.83 9.63 -29.64
C GLU A 3 -10.63 10.99 -28.94
N SER A 4 -11.73 11.65 -28.54
CA SER A 4 -11.65 12.93 -27.83
C SER A 4 -10.90 12.81 -26.49
N GLU A 5 -11.11 11.71 -25.76
CA GLU A 5 -10.42 11.43 -24.49
C GLU A 5 -8.92 11.18 -24.71
N ILE A 6 -8.51 10.68 -25.89
CA ILE A 6 -7.09 10.49 -26.22
C ILE A 6 -6.39 11.85 -26.35
N HIS A 7 -6.96 12.78 -27.12
CA HIS A 7 -6.40 14.11 -27.28
C HIS A 7 -6.42 14.90 -25.97
N GLU A 8 -7.48 14.75 -25.18
CA GLU A 8 -7.62 15.45 -23.90
C GLU A 8 -6.60 14.96 -22.85
N PHE A 9 -6.47 13.64 -22.66
CA PHE A 9 -5.69 13.08 -21.55
C PHE A 9 -4.28 12.62 -21.92
N LEU A 10 -4.01 12.29 -23.18
CA LEU A 10 -2.69 11.78 -23.59
C LEU A 10 -1.84 12.84 -24.31
N ALA A 11 -2.46 13.80 -24.97
CA ALA A 11 -1.73 14.87 -25.67
C ALA A 11 -1.48 16.11 -24.79
N THR A 12 -2.18 16.22 -23.65
CA THR A 12 -2.04 17.37 -22.74
C THR A 12 -1.42 16.92 -21.42
N ILE A 13 -0.22 17.42 -21.12
CA ILE A 13 0.45 17.18 -19.83
C ILE A 13 -0.41 17.75 -18.71
N GLY A 14 -0.62 16.97 -17.65
CA GLY A 14 -1.32 17.45 -16.46
C GLY A 14 -2.83 17.19 -16.45
N GLN A 15 -3.39 16.65 -17.53
CA GLN A 15 -4.82 16.32 -17.60
C GLN A 15 -5.09 14.89 -17.16
N SER A 16 -6.06 14.74 -16.25
CA SER A 16 -6.52 13.45 -15.75
C SER A 16 -8.03 13.43 -15.70
N SER A 17 -8.64 12.35 -16.19
CA SER A 17 -10.07 12.08 -16.01
C SER A 17 -10.49 11.95 -14.54
N LYS A 18 -9.52 11.94 -13.62
CA LYS A 18 -9.71 11.85 -12.16
C LYS A 18 -9.47 13.18 -11.43
N GLY A 19 -9.03 14.23 -12.13
CA GLY A 19 -8.52 15.48 -11.55
C GLY A 19 -9.46 16.70 -11.53
N GLY A 20 -10.75 16.55 -11.88
CA GLY A 20 -11.72 17.66 -11.89
C GLY A 20 -12.46 17.89 -10.57
N GLU A 21 -13.20 19.01 -10.46
CA GLU A 21 -14.07 19.40 -9.32
C GLU A 21 -15.15 18.37 -8.95
N PHE A 22 -15.38 17.36 -9.80
CA PHE A 22 -16.24 16.24 -9.50
C PHE A 22 -15.47 15.16 -8.76
N GLN A 23 -15.83 15.01 -7.47
CA GLN A 23 -15.50 13.91 -6.57
C GLN A 23 -14.89 12.72 -7.31
N SER A 24 -13.55 12.60 -7.27
CA SER A 24 -12.86 11.43 -7.78
C SER A 24 -13.58 10.19 -7.23
N PRO A 25 -14.02 9.24 -8.08
CA PRO A 25 -14.72 8.07 -7.57
C PRO A 25 -13.86 7.43 -6.46
N LYS A 26 -14.48 7.21 -5.29
CA LYS A 26 -13.77 6.79 -4.08
C LYS A 26 -12.92 5.55 -4.40
N GLY A 27 -11.61 5.64 -4.21
CA GLY A 27 -10.67 4.52 -4.40
C GLY A 27 -9.80 4.56 -5.66
N PHE A 28 -9.92 5.58 -6.53
CA PHE A 28 -9.01 5.72 -7.67
C PHE A 28 -7.78 6.58 -7.35
N ILE A 29 -6.59 6.09 -7.74
CA ILE A 29 -5.31 6.79 -7.62
C ILE A 29 -4.96 7.49 -8.96
N GLY A 30 -4.29 8.64 -8.89
CA GLY A 30 -3.68 9.34 -10.05
C GLY A 30 -4.48 10.53 -10.58
N GLN A 31 -4.38 11.68 -9.92
CA GLN A 31 -5.07 12.93 -10.32
C GLN A 31 -4.21 13.86 -11.20
N PHE A 32 -2.90 13.63 -11.28
CA PHE A 32 -1.95 14.54 -11.92
C PHE A 32 -1.84 14.41 -13.43
N GLY A 33 -2.29 13.31 -14.04
CA GLY A 33 -2.24 13.17 -15.51
C GLY A 33 -0.84 13.00 -16.12
N VAL A 34 0.17 12.66 -15.32
CA VAL A 34 1.57 12.48 -15.79
C VAL A 34 2.06 11.03 -15.76
N GLY A 35 1.25 10.11 -15.26
CA GLY A 35 1.69 8.73 -15.00
C GLY A 35 2.14 7.97 -16.25
N LEU A 36 1.47 8.19 -17.39
CA LEU A 36 1.88 7.56 -18.65
C LEU A 36 3.21 8.09 -19.17
N LEU A 37 3.53 9.36 -18.91
CA LEU A 37 4.79 9.98 -19.36
C LEU A 37 6.00 9.39 -18.63
N ALA A 38 5.82 8.87 -17.41
CA ALA A 38 6.89 8.18 -16.68
C ALA A 38 7.41 6.93 -17.42
N CYS A 39 6.62 6.35 -18.33
CA CYS A 39 7.06 5.23 -19.16
C CYS A 39 8.25 5.59 -20.06
N PHE A 40 8.38 6.86 -20.49
CA PHE A 40 9.50 7.29 -21.35
C PHE A 40 10.87 7.29 -20.64
N ILE A 41 10.91 7.05 -19.32
CA ILE A 41 12.16 6.82 -18.60
C ILE A 41 12.84 5.54 -19.10
N VAL A 42 12.06 4.49 -19.38
CA VAL A 42 12.55 3.14 -19.74
C VAL A 42 12.19 2.72 -21.17
N SER A 43 11.49 3.57 -21.92
CA SER A 43 10.86 3.25 -23.20
C SER A 43 11.07 4.34 -24.23
N ASP A 44 11.51 4.01 -25.44
CA ASP A 44 11.68 5.01 -26.52
C ASP A 44 10.33 5.34 -27.21
N GLU A 45 9.43 4.35 -27.26
CA GLU A 45 8.07 4.46 -27.78
C GLU A 45 7.08 3.82 -26.81
N VAL A 46 5.93 4.46 -26.62
CA VAL A 46 4.79 3.92 -25.86
C VAL A 46 3.61 3.79 -26.81
N VAL A 47 3.09 2.58 -26.95
CA VAL A 47 1.90 2.29 -27.77
C VAL A 47 0.73 1.95 -26.87
N LEU A 48 -0.37 2.67 -27.01
CA LEU A 48 -1.61 2.45 -26.27
C LEU A 48 -2.70 2.03 -27.24
N VAL A 49 -3.24 0.83 -27.06
CA VAL A 49 -4.39 0.33 -27.82
C VAL A 49 -5.59 0.31 -26.90
N THR A 50 -6.68 1.00 -27.26
CA THR A 50 -7.83 1.14 -26.37
C THR A 50 -9.16 1.02 -27.11
N ARG A 51 -10.12 0.38 -26.46
CA ARG A 51 -11.52 0.32 -26.89
C ARG A 51 -12.45 0.61 -25.73
N SER A 52 -13.27 1.65 -25.86
CA SER A 52 -14.21 2.06 -24.82
C SER A 52 -15.43 1.12 -24.74
N TYR A 53 -15.81 0.73 -23.52
CA TYR A 53 -17.08 0.04 -23.28
C TYR A 53 -18.29 1.01 -23.27
N LYS A 54 -18.06 2.33 -23.08
CA LYS A 54 -19.13 3.34 -22.98
C LYS A 54 -20.00 3.40 -24.25
N ASN A 55 -19.39 3.18 -25.41
CA ASN A 55 -20.10 3.13 -26.68
C ASN A 55 -19.59 1.94 -27.51
N LYS A 56 -20.37 0.86 -27.54
CA LYS A 56 -19.99 -0.40 -28.19
C LYS A 56 -19.84 -0.31 -29.71
N THR A 57 -20.43 0.71 -30.33
CA THR A 57 -20.35 0.93 -31.79
C THR A 57 -19.10 1.69 -32.20
N GLN A 58 -18.35 2.28 -31.25
CA GLN A 58 -17.13 2.98 -31.58
C GLN A 58 -15.97 2.03 -31.91
N PRO A 59 -15.08 2.46 -32.83
CA PRO A 59 -13.87 1.71 -33.14
C PRO A 59 -12.91 1.71 -31.95
N ALA A 60 -11.92 0.83 -32.01
CA ALA A 60 -10.73 0.94 -31.17
C ALA A 60 -9.76 1.98 -31.74
N PHE A 61 -8.84 2.46 -30.92
CA PHE A 61 -7.83 3.44 -31.29
C PHE A 61 -6.45 2.98 -30.84
N GLU A 62 -5.45 3.28 -31.65
CA GLU A 62 -4.04 3.18 -31.32
C GLU A 62 -3.47 4.59 -31.16
N TRP A 63 -2.84 4.86 -30.03
CA TRP A 63 -2.00 6.04 -29.81
C TRP A 63 -0.55 5.58 -29.70
N ARG A 64 0.34 6.22 -30.45
CA ARG A 64 1.80 6.00 -30.37
C ARG A 64 2.46 7.29 -29.96
N GLY A 65 3.08 7.32 -28.79
CA GLY A 65 3.87 8.44 -28.32
C GLY A 65 5.36 8.13 -28.32
N LYS A 66 6.18 9.13 -28.62
CA LYS A 66 7.65 9.04 -28.61
C LYS A 66 8.23 9.97 -27.55
N GLN A 67 9.45 9.68 -27.11
CA GLN A 67 10.16 10.49 -26.10
C GLN A 67 10.44 11.93 -26.55
N ASP A 68 10.42 12.22 -27.85
CA ASP A 68 10.59 13.56 -28.41
C ASP A 68 9.32 14.44 -28.32
N GLY A 69 8.25 13.91 -27.71
CA GLY A 69 6.97 14.59 -27.53
C GLY A 69 6.03 14.47 -28.74
N THR A 70 6.47 13.83 -29.82
CA THR A 70 5.60 13.57 -30.97
C THR A 70 4.69 12.37 -30.72
N TYR A 71 3.50 12.37 -31.34
CA TYR A 71 2.58 11.24 -31.28
C TYR A 71 1.75 11.11 -32.55
N SER A 72 1.19 9.92 -32.75
CA SER A 72 0.20 9.64 -33.81
C SER A 72 -1.00 8.90 -33.25
N VAL A 73 -2.17 9.12 -33.83
CA VAL A 73 -3.41 8.38 -33.52
C VAL A 73 -3.88 7.67 -34.78
N LYS A 74 -4.28 6.41 -34.63
CA LYS A 74 -4.82 5.59 -35.72
C LYS A 74 -6.11 4.92 -35.27
N THR A 75 -7.15 5.03 -36.09
CA THR A 75 -8.40 4.28 -35.92
C THR A 75 -8.19 2.81 -36.29
N LEU A 76 -8.61 1.91 -35.42
CA LEU A 76 -8.58 0.46 -35.60
C LEU A 76 -9.99 -0.11 -35.80
N GLY A 77 -10.08 -1.43 -36.00
CA GLY A 77 -11.36 -2.13 -36.08
C GLY A 77 -12.13 -2.17 -34.76
N SER A 78 -13.34 -2.74 -34.81
CA SER A 78 -14.23 -2.94 -33.66
C SER A 78 -14.22 -4.38 -33.13
N ASP A 79 -13.21 -5.17 -33.51
CA ASP A 79 -13.00 -6.58 -33.16
C ASP A 79 -12.10 -6.77 -31.93
N LEU A 80 -11.43 -5.71 -31.48
CA LEU A 80 -10.58 -5.73 -30.27
C LEU A 80 -11.40 -5.82 -28.97
N PRO A 81 -10.88 -6.45 -27.91
CA PRO A 81 -11.55 -6.51 -26.62
C PRO A 81 -11.71 -5.11 -25.99
N PHE A 82 -12.74 -4.92 -25.17
CA PHE A 82 -12.89 -3.70 -24.38
C PHE A 82 -11.77 -3.57 -23.35
N GLY A 83 -11.26 -2.34 -23.18
CA GLY A 83 -10.19 -2.04 -22.25
C GLY A 83 -9.05 -1.28 -22.91
N THR A 84 -7.88 -1.35 -22.28
CA THR A 84 -6.67 -0.66 -22.73
C THR A 84 -5.47 -1.57 -22.54
N GLN A 85 -4.65 -1.67 -23.57
CA GLN A 85 -3.34 -2.34 -23.57
C GLN A 85 -2.27 -1.28 -23.78
N VAL A 86 -1.18 -1.39 -23.04
CA VAL A 86 -0.03 -0.48 -23.14
C VAL A 86 1.20 -1.33 -23.44
N TYR A 87 1.91 -0.98 -24.50
CA TYR A 87 3.12 -1.62 -24.95
C TYR A 87 4.27 -0.62 -24.80
N LEU A 88 5.37 -1.11 -24.23
CA LEU A 88 6.58 -0.32 -23.99
C LEU A 88 7.68 -0.90 -24.86
N LEU A 89 8.23 -0.08 -25.75
CA LEU A 89 9.44 -0.41 -26.50
C LEU A 89 10.66 -0.12 -25.64
N CYS A 90 11.26 -1.17 -25.08
CA CYS A 90 12.44 -1.07 -24.21
C CYS A 90 13.53 -0.21 -24.84
N LYS A 91 14.01 0.77 -24.06
CA LYS A 91 15.15 1.61 -24.40
C LYS A 91 16.46 0.85 -24.16
N PRO A 92 17.49 1.01 -25.00
CA PRO A 92 18.80 0.41 -24.75
C PRO A 92 19.37 0.82 -23.38
N GLY A 93 19.86 -0.15 -22.61
CA GLY A 93 20.41 0.03 -21.27
C GLY A 93 19.39 -0.01 -20.13
N PHE A 94 18.12 -0.31 -20.42
CA PHE A 94 17.03 -0.46 -19.44
C PHE A 94 16.44 -1.88 -19.43
N GLU A 95 17.10 -2.84 -20.07
CA GLU A 95 16.62 -4.21 -20.25
C GLU A 95 16.33 -4.91 -18.92
N GLU A 96 17.08 -4.57 -17.86
CA GLU A 96 16.90 -5.12 -16.51
C GLU A 96 15.45 -4.94 -15.99
N TYR A 97 14.74 -3.89 -16.39
CA TYR A 97 13.37 -3.62 -15.97
C TYR A 97 12.31 -4.42 -16.74
N PHE A 98 12.72 -5.04 -17.85
CA PHE A 98 11.89 -5.91 -18.69
C PHE A 98 12.17 -7.40 -18.41
N GLU A 99 13.17 -7.70 -17.58
CA GLU A 99 13.42 -9.04 -17.06
C GLU A 99 12.37 -9.45 -16.03
N ARG A 100 12.01 -10.73 -16.06
CA ARG A 100 10.91 -11.29 -15.25
C ARG A 100 11.06 -10.98 -13.76
N GLU A 101 12.24 -11.22 -13.20
CA GLU A 101 12.48 -11.11 -11.76
C GLU A 101 12.26 -9.68 -11.29
N THR A 102 12.97 -8.72 -11.88
CA THR A 102 12.84 -7.29 -11.62
C THR A 102 11.41 -6.81 -11.78
N LEU A 103 10.75 -7.16 -12.90
CA LEU A 103 9.40 -6.71 -13.18
C LEU A 103 8.40 -7.27 -12.15
N CYS A 104 8.47 -8.56 -11.84
CA CYS A 104 7.61 -9.18 -10.84
C CYS A 104 7.80 -8.55 -9.46
N ASP A 105 9.04 -8.26 -9.07
CA ASP A 105 9.36 -7.65 -7.78
C ASP A 105 8.84 -6.21 -7.68
N LEU A 106 9.01 -5.42 -8.74
CA LEU A 106 8.45 -4.07 -8.81
C LEU A 106 6.92 -4.08 -8.74
N VAL A 107 6.27 -4.98 -9.49
CA VAL A 107 4.80 -5.12 -9.47
C VAL A 107 4.30 -5.55 -8.10
N LYS A 108 4.96 -6.52 -7.45
CA LYS A 108 4.62 -6.94 -6.08
C LYS A 108 4.83 -5.82 -5.07
N LYS A 109 5.94 -5.07 -5.17
CA LYS A 109 6.28 -3.97 -4.26
C LYS A 109 5.30 -2.80 -4.35
N PHE A 110 4.94 -2.36 -5.55
CA PHE A 110 4.13 -1.17 -5.75
C PHE A 110 2.64 -1.46 -5.96
N GLY A 111 2.32 -2.61 -6.54
CA GLY A 111 0.94 -3.01 -6.88
C GLY A 111 0.38 -4.13 -5.99
N GLY A 112 1.20 -4.83 -5.21
CA GLY A 112 0.78 -6.06 -4.51
C GLY A 112 -0.38 -5.90 -3.53
N LEU A 113 -0.70 -4.67 -3.10
CA LEU A 113 -1.81 -4.37 -2.19
C LEU A 113 -3.06 -3.86 -2.91
N LEU A 114 -3.05 -3.79 -4.24
CA LEU A 114 -4.23 -3.44 -5.02
C LEU A 114 -5.33 -4.51 -4.85
N PRO A 115 -6.61 -4.10 -4.78
CA PRO A 115 -7.73 -5.03 -4.61
C PRO A 115 -8.10 -5.77 -5.91
N VAL A 116 -7.29 -5.66 -6.96
CA VAL A 116 -7.50 -6.30 -8.26
C VAL A 116 -6.40 -7.33 -8.52
N PRO A 117 -6.69 -8.46 -9.18
CA PRO A 117 -5.69 -9.48 -9.46
C PRO A 117 -4.66 -8.98 -10.47
N LEU A 118 -3.38 -9.11 -10.10
CA LEU A 118 -2.22 -8.80 -10.93
C LEU A 118 -1.67 -10.10 -11.51
N ARG A 119 -1.72 -10.23 -12.83
CA ARG A 119 -1.32 -11.45 -13.54
C ARG A 119 -0.09 -11.19 -14.38
N PHE A 120 0.90 -12.06 -14.26
CA PHE A 120 2.04 -12.12 -15.16
C PHE A 120 1.81 -13.21 -16.20
N LEU A 121 1.99 -12.88 -17.48
CA LEU A 121 1.76 -13.77 -18.62
C LEU A 121 3.08 -14.00 -19.34
N GLU A 122 3.45 -15.26 -19.54
CA GLU A 122 4.66 -15.65 -20.25
C GLU A 122 4.38 -16.90 -21.09
N GLY A 123 4.29 -16.73 -22.41
CA GLY A 123 3.79 -17.78 -23.30
C GLY A 123 2.38 -18.22 -22.89
N GLU A 124 2.21 -19.51 -22.57
CA GLU A 124 0.95 -20.07 -22.07
C GLU A 124 0.82 -20.02 -20.53
N SER A 125 1.88 -19.60 -19.83
CA SER A 125 1.88 -19.54 -18.36
C SER A 125 1.20 -18.27 -17.85
N THR A 126 0.45 -18.43 -16.76
CA THR A 126 -0.17 -17.32 -16.02
C THR A 126 0.13 -17.45 -14.53
N GLU A 127 0.83 -16.46 -13.96
CA GLU A 127 1.12 -16.37 -12.53
C GLU A 127 0.31 -15.25 -11.88
N LEU A 128 -0.28 -15.49 -10.70
CA LEU A 128 -0.95 -14.46 -9.90
C LEU A 128 0.06 -13.84 -8.92
N LEU A 129 0.35 -12.55 -9.07
CA LEU A 129 1.40 -11.86 -8.31
C LEU A 129 0.92 -11.35 -6.94
N ASN A 130 -0.39 -11.14 -6.75
CA ASN A 130 -1.00 -10.75 -5.48
C ASN A 130 -2.14 -11.74 -5.08
N PRO A 131 -1.80 -13.00 -4.76
CA PRO A 131 -2.80 -14.02 -4.46
C PRO A 131 -3.61 -13.71 -3.19
N GLU A 132 -3.03 -12.93 -2.30
CA GLU A 132 -3.62 -12.59 -1.02
C GLU A 132 -4.04 -11.12 -1.00
N PRO A 133 -5.25 -10.79 -0.50
CA PRO A 133 -5.65 -9.40 -0.36
C PRO A 133 -4.81 -8.67 0.70
N ALA A 134 -4.81 -7.33 0.63
CA ALA A 134 -4.16 -6.50 1.63
C ALA A 134 -4.63 -6.86 3.06
N PRO A 135 -3.76 -6.81 4.09
CA PRO A 135 -4.12 -7.24 5.44
C PRO A 135 -5.39 -6.58 6.01
N TRP A 136 -5.64 -5.32 5.71
CA TRP A 136 -6.84 -4.59 6.16
C TRP A 136 -8.13 -4.92 5.38
N ASN A 137 -8.03 -5.67 4.27
CA ASN A 137 -9.17 -6.15 3.48
C ASN A 137 -9.51 -7.62 3.77
N ARG A 138 -8.82 -8.26 4.72
CA ARG A 138 -9.05 -9.66 5.11
C ARG A 138 -10.11 -9.77 6.19
N VAL A 139 -10.76 -10.94 6.23
CA VAL A 139 -11.63 -11.34 7.35
C VAL A 139 -10.86 -12.31 8.25
N TYR A 140 -10.78 -11.99 9.53
CA TYR A 140 -10.04 -12.77 10.52
C TYR A 140 -11.00 -13.53 11.45
N LYS A 141 -10.62 -14.76 11.82
CA LYS A 141 -11.37 -15.60 12.76
C LYS A 141 -11.17 -15.19 14.22
N SER A 142 -10.04 -14.55 14.52
CA SER A 142 -9.70 -14.07 15.86
C SER A 142 -8.77 -12.86 15.82
N LYS A 143 -8.78 -12.06 16.90
CA LYS A 143 -7.84 -10.94 17.07
C LYS A 143 -6.38 -11.38 17.04
N THR A 144 -6.08 -12.59 17.53
CA THR A 144 -4.73 -13.15 17.47
C THR A 144 -4.29 -13.42 16.04
N GLN A 145 -5.18 -13.95 15.19
CA GLN A 145 -4.88 -14.19 13.78
C GLN A 145 -4.63 -12.88 13.04
N GLU A 146 -5.48 -11.88 13.27
CA GLU A 146 -5.34 -10.53 12.71
C GLU A 146 -3.98 -9.93 13.10
N ARG A 147 -3.69 -9.87 14.40
CA ARG A 147 -2.43 -9.39 14.96
C ARG A 147 -1.22 -10.07 14.31
N ASN A 148 -1.19 -11.39 14.26
CA ASN A 148 -0.06 -12.13 13.67
C ASN A 148 0.10 -11.82 12.18
N THR A 149 -1.01 -11.66 11.44
CA THR A 149 -0.97 -11.30 10.01
C THR A 149 -0.33 -9.92 9.81
N PHE A 150 -0.67 -8.94 10.65
CA PHE A 150 -0.05 -7.62 10.59
C PHE A 150 1.43 -7.62 11.00
N LEU A 151 1.81 -8.42 12.00
CA LEU A 151 3.21 -8.60 12.41
C LEU A 151 4.04 -9.23 11.27
N ASP A 152 3.54 -10.29 10.64
CA ASP A 152 4.20 -10.95 9.52
C ASP A 152 4.30 -10.03 8.29
N PHE A 153 3.23 -9.28 8.01
CA PHE A 153 3.22 -8.28 6.94
C PHE A 153 4.26 -7.18 7.20
N GLY A 154 4.27 -6.62 8.41
CA GLY A 154 5.25 -5.63 8.83
C GLY A 154 6.68 -6.16 8.71
N LYS A 155 6.92 -7.40 9.16
CA LYS A 155 8.23 -8.05 9.05
C LYS A 155 8.73 -8.14 7.62
N LYS A 156 7.86 -8.51 6.68
CA LYS A 156 8.20 -8.56 5.26
C LYS A 156 8.45 -7.17 4.68
N LEU A 157 7.61 -6.19 5.02
CA LEU A 157 7.66 -4.84 4.46
C LEU A 157 8.88 -4.04 4.94
N PHE A 158 9.25 -4.20 6.22
CA PHE A 158 10.30 -3.41 6.87
C PHE A 158 11.56 -4.24 7.18
N GLU A 159 11.60 -5.50 6.76
CA GLU A 159 12.71 -6.44 6.99
C GLU A 159 13.14 -6.51 8.48
N THR A 160 12.18 -6.32 9.40
CA THR A 160 12.44 -6.30 10.85
C THR A 160 11.24 -6.84 11.62
N SER A 161 11.49 -7.53 12.72
CA SER A 161 10.41 -8.03 13.57
C SER A 161 9.82 -6.94 14.46
N PHE A 162 8.54 -7.08 14.79
CA PHE A 162 7.76 -6.16 15.62
C PHE A 162 7.26 -6.90 16.87
N LEU A 163 7.17 -6.18 17.98
CA LEU A 163 6.63 -6.68 19.25
C LEU A 163 5.12 -6.87 19.16
N GLU A 164 4.43 -5.88 18.60
CA GLU A 164 2.97 -5.81 18.65
C GLU A 164 2.38 -5.05 17.45
N ALA A 165 1.15 -5.40 17.09
CA ALA A 165 0.34 -4.75 16.05
C ALA A 165 -0.96 -4.24 16.68
N ILE A 166 -1.06 -2.92 16.85
CA ILE A 166 -2.17 -2.27 17.57
C ILE A 166 -3.10 -1.61 16.54
N PRO A 167 -4.37 -2.05 16.41
CA PRO A 167 -5.33 -1.39 15.55
C PRO A 167 -5.67 -0.01 16.11
N LEU A 168 -5.69 0.98 15.22
CA LEU A 168 -6.03 2.38 15.47
C LEU A 168 -7.25 2.74 14.63
N THR A 169 -8.22 3.41 15.26
CA THR A 169 -9.40 3.94 14.59
C THR A 169 -9.52 5.41 14.94
N SER A 170 -9.82 6.26 13.97
CA SER A 170 -10.11 7.67 14.25
C SER A 170 -11.40 7.83 15.05
N ASP A 171 -11.52 8.91 15.81
CA ASP A 171 -12.75 9.22 16.58
C ASP A 171 -14.01 9.29 15.70
N THR A 172 -13.83 9.66 14.43
CA THR A 172 -14.89 9.71 13.42
C THR A 172 -15.21 8.34 12.80
N GLY A 173 -14.43 7.30 13.09
CA GLY A 173 -14.54 5.96 12.50
C GLY A 173 -14.19 5.87 11.02
N LYS A 174 -13.72 6.95 10.39
CA LYS A 174 -13.47 7.01 8.94
C LYS A 174 -12.07 6.56 8.54
N VAL A 175 -11.12 6.58 9.47
CA VAL A 175 -9.73 6.20 9.22
C VAL A 175 -9.39 5.02 10.13
N HIS A 176 -8.79 4.00 9.53
CA HIS A 176 -8.31 2.82 10.22
C HIS A 176 -6.81 2.69 9.91
N GLY A 177 -6.03 2.25 10.88
CA GLY A 177 -4.61 1.97 10.73
C GLY A 177 -4.16 0.91 11.72
N THR A 178 -2.95 0.41 11.53
CA THR A 178 -2.32 -0.51 12.48
C THR A 178 -0.95 0.04 12.83
N LEU A 179 -0.73 0.31 14.11
CA LEU A 179 0.58 0.69 14.64
C LEU A 179 1.40 -0.58 14.88
N LEU A 180 2.55 -0.68 14.22
CA LEU A 180 3.53 -1.74 14.47
C LEU A 180 4.56 -1.23 15.49
N LEU A 181 4.61 -1.87 16.66
CA LEU A 181 5.59 -1.56 17.70
C LEU A 181 6.90 -2.29 17.40
N PRO A 182 8.02 -1.59 17.13
CA PRO A 182 9.28 -2.24 16.80
C PRO A 182 9.81 -3.04 18.00
N LEU A 183 10.52 -4.15 17.72
CA LEU A 183 11.29 -4.80 18.78
C LEU A 183 12.43 -3.88 19.25
N PRO A 184 12.64 -3.72 20.57
CA PRO A 184 13.83 -3.07 21.08
C PRO A 184 15.07 -3.84 20.62
N ARG A 185 15.94 -3.18 19.83
CA ARG A 185 17.25 -3.74 19.49
C ARG A 185 18.17 -3.50 20.69
N LEU A 186 18.77 -4.58 21.19
CA LEU A 186 19.80 -4.52 22.23
C LEU A 186 20.90 -3.54 21.79
N ASN A 187 21.38 -2.69 22.71
CA ASN A 187 22.35 -1.62 22.48
C ASN A 187 21.89 -0.41 21.62
N GLN A 188 20.60 -0.27 21.35
CA GLN A 188 20.03 0.95 20.72
C GLN A 188 19.03 1.65 21.66
N THR A 189 19.43 1.85 22.91
CA THR A 189 18.58 2.36 24.00
C THR A 189 18.00 3.75 23.73
N GLU A 190 18.75 4.66 23.11
CA GLU A 190 18.24 6.02 22.79
C GLU A 190 17.12 6.00 21.74
N GLU A 191 17.33 5.27 20.64
CA GLU A 191 16.34 5.18 19.57
C GLU A 191 15.10 4.40 20.02
N ALA A 192 15.30 3.33 20.77
CA ALA A 192 14.23 2.60 21.44
C ALA A 192 13.40 3.55 22.32
N ALA A 193 14.04 4.31 23.21
CA ALA A 193 13.36 5.24 24.12
C ALA A 193 12.59 6.33 23.36
N ARG A 194 13.14 6.83 22.25
CA ARG A 194 12.48 7.83 21.38
C ARG A 194 11.22 7.26 20.74
N LEU A 195 11.32 6.09 20.09
CA LEU A 195 10.19 5.43 19.42
C LEU A 195 9.10 5.04 20.42
N HIS A 196 9.47 4.56 21.60
CA HIS A 196 8.52 4.25 22.67
C HIS A 196 7.78 5.49 23.17
N LYS A 197 8.44 6.65 23.34
CA LYS A 197 7.76 7.90 23.74
C LYS A 197 6.71 8.34 22.72
N ILE A 198 7.01 8.18 21.43
CA ILE A 198 6.10 8.51 20.34
C ILE A 198 4.93 7.52 20.36
N GLY A 199 5.22 6.21 20.32
CA GLY A 199 4.21 5.15 20.30
C GLY A 199 3.31 5.17 21.52
N TYR A 200 3.87 5.32 22.73
CA TYR A 200 3.12 5.35 23.98
C TYR A 200 2.07 6.45 24.01
N LYS A 201 2.40 7.68 23.55
CA LYS A 201 1.42 8.77 23.47
C LYS A 201 0.22 8.44 22.59
N LEU A 202 0.42 7.63 21.55
CA LEU A 202 -0.66 7.23 20.62
C LEU A 202 -1.58 6.16 21.24
N ILE A 203 -1.08 5.35 22.17
CA ILE A 203 -1.78 4.18 22.72
C ILE A 203 -2.08 4.28 24.23
N SER A 204 -1.68 5.35 24.91
CA SER A 204 -1.74 5.47 26.39
C SER A 204 -3.14 5.40 26.98
N ASN A 205 -4.16 5.54 26.14
CA ASN A 205 -5.58 5.50 26.50
C ASN A 205 -6.28 4.23 25.96
N SER A 206 -5.55 3.34 25.27
CA SER A 206 -6.08 2.08 24.77
C SER A 206 -6.16 1.04 25.89
N THR A 207 -7.31 0.37 26.03
CA THR A 207 -7.47 -0.75 26.97
C THR A 207 -6.67 -1.98 26.56
N ALA A 208 -6.28 -2.10 25.28
CA ALA A 208 -5.42 -3.18 24.79
C ALA A 208 -4.01 -3.12 25.40
N LEU A 209 -3.57 -1.93 25.84
CA LEU A 209 -2.28 -1.72 26.50
C LEU A 209 -2.14 -2.50 27.82
N LEU A 210 -3.26 -2.78 28.50
CA LEU A 210 -3.24 -3.55 29.75
C LEU A 210 -2.70 -4.96 29.55
N GLY A 211 -2.90 -5.55 28.37
CA GLY A 211 -2.42 -6.90 28.04
C GLY A 211 -0.91 -6.97 27.76
N THR A 212 -0.26 -5.83 27.48
CA THR A 212 1.18 -5.75 27.18
C THR A 212 1.95 -4.95 28.23
N ILE A 213 1.32 -4.67 29.38
CA ILE A 213 1.89 -3.74 30.37
C ILE A 213 3.18 -4.27 30.99
N SER A 214 3.32 -5.59 31.15
CA SER A 214 4.56 -6.24 31.59
C SER A 214 5.71 -5.96 30.63
N ASP A 215 5.45 -6.06 29.33
CA ASP A 215 6.46 -5.85 28.28
C ASP A 215 6.86 -4.37 28.22
N HIS A 216 5.91 -3.47 28.49
CA HIS A 216 6.17 -2.03 28.63
C HIS A 216 7.00 -1.68 29.86
N LEU A 217 6.74 -2.32 31.01
CA LEU A 217 7.53 -2.11 32.22
C LEU A 217 8.96 -2.60 32.02
N LEU A 218 9.12 -3.79 31.43
CA LEU A 218 10.42 -4.38 31.12
C LEU A 218 11.21 -3.52 30.10
N PHE A 219 10.53 -2.95 29.11
CA PHE A 219 11.14 -2.00 28.18
C PHE A 219 11.62 -0.70 28.87
N LEU A 220 10.79 -0.11 29.74
CA LEU A 220 11.12 1.12 30.46
C LEU A 220 12.29 0.91 31.45
N GLU A 221 12.37 -0.27 32.05
CA GLU A 221 13.50 -0.68 32.89
C GLU A 221 14.79 -0.79 32.06
N ILE A 222 14.76 -1.48 30.91
CA ILE A 222 15.91 -1.63 30.01
C ILE A 222 16.37 -0.28 29.43
N THR A 223 15.47 0.69 29.27
CA THR A 223 15.79 2.04 28.75
C THR A 223 16.14 3.06 29.83
N GLY A 224 16.22 2.67 31.11
CA GLY A 224 16.62 3.54 32.21
C GLY A 224 15.56 4.57 32.65
N GLU A 225 14.30 4.37 32.27
CA GLU A 225 13.18 5.29 32.51
C GLU A 225 12.36 4.89 33.77
N ILE A 226 13.04 4.57 34.88
CA ILE A 226 12.46 4.02 36.12
C ILE A 226 11.33 4.90 36.70
N ALA A 227 11.47 6.23 36.65
CA ALA A 227 10.43 7.14 37.15
C ALA A 227 9.11 7.02 36.36
N LYS A 228 9.16 6.60 35.09
CA LYS A 228 7.96 6.33 34.29
C LYS A 228 7.39 4.95 34.56
N VAL A 229 8.23 3.95 34.86
CA VAL A 229 7.79 2.61 35.32
C VAL A 229 6.82 2.77 36.50
N ILE A 230 7.22 3.56 37.51
CA ILE A 230 6.43 3.80 38.73
C ILE A 230 5.09 4.47 38.42
N LYS A 231 5.09 5.57 37.63
CA LYS A 231 3.84 6.25 37.23
C LYS A 231 2.91 5.36 36.40
N LEU A 232 3.47 4.50 35.56
CA LEU A 232 2.71 3.60 34.71
C LEU A 232 2.05 2.49 35.54
N LEU A 233 2.81 1.92 36.48
CA LEU A 233 2.28 1.02 37.51
C LEU A 233 1.12 1.69 38.23
N GLU A 234 1.32 2.85 38.85
CA GLU A 234 0.27 3.57 39.59
C GLU A 234 -1.00 3.81 38.75
N LYS A 235 -0.85 4.24 37.49
CA LYS A 235 -1.96 4.55 36.59
C LYS A 235 -2.81 3.31 36.27
N HIS A 236 -2.18 2.15 36.08
CA HIS A 236 -2.87 0.94 35.62
C HIS A 236 -3.13 -0.09 36.74
N PHE A 237 -2.47 0.04 37.88
CA PHE A 237 -2.64 -0.81 39.07
C PHE A 237 -4.09 -0.80 39.57
N THR A 238 -4.71 0.37 39.58
CA THR A 238 -6.12 0.54 39.99
C THR A 238 -7.09 -0.14 39.02
N SER A 239 -6.76 -0.19 37.72
CA SER A 239 -7.54 -0.90 36.71
C SER A 239 -7.33 -2.41 36.76
N ALA A 240 -6.11 -2.87 37.07
CA ALA A 240 -5.78 -4.29 37.23
C ALA A 240 -6.48 -4.92 38.46
N LEU A 241 -6.56 -4.18 39.58
CA LEU A 241 -7.31 -4.60 40.78
C LEU A 241 -8.82 -4.75 40.57
N ARG A 242 -9.38 -4.11 39.53
CA ARG A 242 -10.81 -4.21 39.17
C ARG A 242 -11.07 -5.24 38.07
N ALA A 243 -10.03 -5.85 37.50
CA ALA A 243 -10.19 -6.92 36.54
C ALA A 243 -10.60 -8.22 37.27
N PRO A 244 -11.62 -8.96 36.80
CA PRO A 244 -12.20 -10.11 37.51
C PRO A 244 -11.27 -11.32 37.67
N SER A 245 -10.00 -11.23 37.26
CA SER A 245 -9.01 -12.30 37.33
C SER A 245 -8.07 -12.22 38.54
N PHE A 246 -8.22 -11.24 39.43
CA PHE A 246 -7.35 -11.07 40.62
C PHE A 246 -7.98 -11.49 41.96
N SER A 247 -9.13 -12.17 41.93
CA SER A 247 -9.79 -12.70 43.14
C SER A 247 -9.49 -14.18 43.38
N VAL A 248 -8.22 -14.59 43.35
CA VAL A 248 -7.70 -15.75 44.10
C VAL A 248 -6.20 -15.55 44.29
N LEU A 249 -5.81 -15.02 45.46
CA LEU A 249 -4.66 -15.44 46.26
C LEU A 249 -4.89 -14.89 47.68
#